data_AF-A0AAC8VLG4-F1
#
_entry.id   AF-A0AAC8VLG4-F1
#
_cell.length_a   1.000
_cell.length_b   1.000
_cell.length_c   1.000
_cell.angle_alpha   90.00
_cell.angle_beta   90.00
_cell.angle_gamma   90.00
#
_symmetry.space_group_name_H-M   'P 1'
#
loop_
_entity.id
_entity.type
_entity.pdbx_description
1 polymer ?
#
loop_
_entity_poly.entity_id
_entity_poly.type
_entity_poly.pdbx_seq_one_letter_code
_entity_poly.pdbx_strand_id
1 'polypeptide(L)'
;MLSTPWLAAKAKDEGVFSRRCKLRRVKYLNNCIENDHKAIKRKSRFRQWYQSLSTARSTIDVMEAMRMIQKGQLRYIKKQDICAQNQLIDKLFGLAA
;
A
#
# COMPACT_ATOMS: atom_id res chain seq x y z
N MET A 1 0.43 -23.22 8.69
CA MET A 1 0.10 -23.10 7.24
C MET A 1 0.94 -22.05 6.49
N LEU A 2 2.05 -21.55 7.05
CA LEU A 2 2.85 -20.47 6.44
C LEU A 2 4.29 -20.95 6.24
N SER A 3 4.86 -20.63 5.07
CA SER A 3 6.25 -20.88 4.60
C SER A 3 6.52 -22.18 3.84
N THR A 4 6.22 -22.18 2.54
CA THR A 4 6.83 -23.07 1.56
C THR A 4 8.01 -22.38 0.87
N PRO A 5 9.27 -22.64 1.27
CA PRO A 5 10.45 -22.04 0.63
C PRO A 5 10.56 -22.36 -0.87
N TRP A 6 10.00 -23.49 -1.33
CA TRP A 6 9.94 -23.84 -2.74
C TRP A 6 9.09 -22.87 -3.57
N LEU A 7 8.01 -22.33 -3.01
CA LEU A 7 7.17 -21.34 -3.69
C LEU A 7 7.93 -20.02 -3.88
N ALA A 8 8.74 -19.64 -2.88
CA ALA A 8 9.60 -18.46 -2.98
C ALA A 8 10.74 -18.65 -4.00
N ALA A 9 11.25 -19.87 -4.16
CA ALA A 9 12.20 -20.20 -5.23
C ALA A 9 11.52 -20.12 -6.61
N LYS A 10 10.34 -20.74 -6.75
CA LYS A 10 9.54 -20.69 -7.99
C LYS A 10 9.21 -19.25 -8.40
N ALA A 11 8.79 -18.40 -7.46
CA ALA A 11 8.51 -17.00 -7.73
C ALA A 11 9.75 -16.17 -8.12
N LYS A 12 10.96 -16.60 -7.74
CA LYS A 12 12.22 -15.98 -8.22
C LYS A 12 12.55 -16.43 -9.64
N ASP A 13 12.28 -17.69 -9.96
CA ASP A 13 12.47 -18.23 -11.31
C ASP A 13 11.46 -17.62 -12.29
N GLU A 14 10.22 -17.42 -11.85
CA GLU A 14 9.16 -16.72 -12.59
C GLU A 14 9.37 -15.20 -12.69
N GLY A 15 10.42 -14.65 -12.05
CA GLY A 15 10.74 -13.23 -12.11
C GLY A 15 9.82 -12.31 -11.31
N VAL A 16 8.87 -12.85 -10.55
CA VAL A 16 7.95 -12.09 -9.68
C VAL A 16 8.72 -11.36 -8.57
N PHE A 17 9.81 -11.97 -8.07
CA PHE A 17 10.71 -11.34 -7.11
C PHE A 17 12.13 -11.25 -7.64
N SER A 18 12.85 -10.19 -7.28
CA SER A 18 14.28 -10.08 -7.55
C SER A 18 15.04 -11.26 -6.96
N ARG A 19 16.05 -11.78 -7.68
CA ARG A 19 16.94 -12.84 -7.18
C ARG A 19 17.56 -12.50 -5.81
N ARG A 20 17.81 -11.20 -5.57
CA ARG A 20 18.36 -10.68 -4.29
C ARG A 20 17.32 -10.57 -3.16
N CYS A 21 16.03 -10.76 -3.44
CA CYS A 21 14.98 -10.73 -2.44
C CYS A 21 15.17 -11.87 -1.43
N LYS A 22 15.32 -11.53 -0.15
CA LYS A 22 15.49 -12.51 0.94
C LYS A 22 14.15 -12.76 1.61
N LEU A 23 13.73 -14.02 1.70
CA LEU A 23 12.55 -14.40 2.47
C LEU A 23 12.87 -14.25 3.97
N ARG A 24 12.23 -13.29 4.65
CA ARG A 24 12.35 -13.12 6.10
C ARG A 24 11.14 -13.73 6.78
N ARG A 25 11.31 -14.89 7.44
CA ARG A 25 10.25 -15.52 8.26
C ARG A 25 10.21 -14.92 9.65
N VAL A 26 10.06 -13.60 9.73
CA VAL A 26 10.03 -12.91 11.01
C VAL A 26 8.62 -12.41 11.27
N LYS A 27 7.99 -12.97 12.30
CA LYS A 27 6.58 -12.70 12.64
C LYS A 27 6.30 -11.20 12.81
N TYR A 28 7.21 -10.46 13.42
CA TYR A 28 7.02 -9.01 13.62
C TYR A 28 7.00 -8.24 12.30
N LEU A 29 7.86 -8.58 11.32
CA LEU A 29 7.89 -7.92 10.02
C LEU A 29 6.61 -8.22 9.23
N ASN A 30 6.13 -9.46 9.32
CA ASN A 30 4.86 -9.84 8.72
C ASN A 30 3.70 -9.06 9.33
N ASN A 31 3.68 -8.92 10.67
CA ASN A 31 2.67 -8.11 11.36
C ASN A 31 2.70 -6.63 10.92
N CYS A 32 3.87 -6.05 10.65
CA CYS A 32 3.97 -4.67 10.15
C CYS A 32 3.30 -4.52 8.78
N ILE A 33 3.58 -5.43 7.84
CA ILE A 33 2.98 -5.44 6.50
C ILE A 33 1.47 -5.69 6.60
N GLU A 34 1.05 -6.70 7.38
CA GLU A 34 -0.37 -7.00 7.57
C GLU A 34 -1.13 -5.82 8.20
N ASN A 35 -0.52 -5.13 9.16
CA ASN A 35 -1.14 -4.00 9.83
C ASN A 35 -1.23 -2.76 8.91
N ASP A 36 -0.29 -2.59 7.99
CA ASP A 36 -0.35 -1.58 6.94
C ASP A 36 -1.63 -1.75 6.10
N HIS A 37 -1.87 -2.97 5.62
CA HIS A 37 -3.01 -3.29 4.78
C HIS A 37 -4.33 -3.37 5.58
N LYS A 38 -4.29 -3.64 6.88
CA LYS A 38 -5.47 -3.80 7.75
C LYS A 38 -6.37 -2.57 7.72
N ALA A 39 -5.81 -1.37 7.59
CA ALA A 39 -6.59 -0.14 7.50
C ALA A 39 -7.45 -0.08 6.24
N ILE A 40 -6.86 -0.40 5.08
CA ILE A 40 -7.53 -0.40 3.78
C ILE A 40 -8.55 -1.54 3.72
N LYS A 41 -8.17 -2.75 4.15
CA LYS A 41 -9.10 -3.90 4.24
C LYS A 41 -10.30 -3.60 5.13
N ARG A 42 -10.11 -2.91 6.26
CA ARG A 42 -11.21 -2.51 7.13
C ARG A 42 -12.15 -1.53 6.43
N LYS A 43 -11.62 -0.51 5.74
CA LYS A 43 -12.44 0.46 4.97
C LYS A 43 -13.18 -0.20 3.80
N SER A 44 -12.55 -1.15 3.12
CA SER A 44 -13.14 -1.92 2.01
C SER A 44 -14.23 -2.89 2.51
N ARG A 45 -14.05 -3.54 3.66
CA ARG A 45 -15.01 -4.52 4.22
C ARG A 45 -16.40 -3.93 4.49
N PHE A 46 -16.47 -2.65 4.87
CA PHE A 46 -17.74 -1.97 5.17
C PHE A 46 -18.38 -1.31 3.94
N ARG A 47 -17.74 -1.38 2.76
CA ARG A 47 -18.23 -0.74 1.52
C ARG A 47 -18.67 -1.82 0.51
N GLN A 48 -19.99 -1.92 0.27
CA GLN A 48 -20.58 -2.68 -0.85
C GLN A 48 -20.52 -1.93 -2.20
N TRP A 49 -19.55 -1.02 -2.40
CA TRP A 49 -19.64 0.02 -3.44
C TRP A 49 -18.69 -0.16 -4.64
N TYR A 50 -17.89 -1.22 -4.68
CA TYR A 50 -17.08 -1.47 -5.88
C TYR A 50 -17.95 -2.13 -6.96
N GLN A 51 -18.43 -1.32 -7.90
CA GLN A 51 -19.26 -1.78 -9.02
C GLN A 51 -18.52 -2.78 -9.93
N SER A 52 -17.18 -2.73 -9.99
CA SER A 52 -16.34 -3.66 -10.76
C SER A 52 -14.96 -3.83 -10.13
N LEU A 53 -14.20 -4.83 -10.58
CA LEU A 53 -12.79 -5.03 -10.16
C LEU A 53 -11.88 -3.88 -10.61
N SER A 54 -12.15 -3.31 -11.78
CA SER A 54 -11.39 -2.17 -12.30
C SER A 54 -11.54 -0.95 -11.39
N THR A 55 -12.77 -0.61 -11.01
CA THR A 55 -13.04 0.50 -10.10
C THR A 55 -12.56 0.22 -8.68
N ALA A 56 -12.63 -1.04 -8.22
CA ALA A 56 -12.03 -1.45 -6.95
C ALA A 56 -10.54 -1.17 -6.91
N ARG A 57 -9.82 -1.57 -7.97
CA ARG A 57 -8.36 -1.43 -8.07
C ARG A 57 -7.95 0.04 -8.00
N SER A 58 -8.48 0.89 -8.89
CA SER A 58 -8.15 2.31 -8.88
C SER A 58 -8.48 2.98 -7.54
N THR A 59 -9.59 2.59 -6.90
CA THR A 59 -9.95 3.14 -5.59
C THR A 59 -8.98 2.68 -4.49
N ILE A 60 -8.55 1.43 -4.50
CA ILE A 60 -7.54 0.90 -3.56
C ILE A 60 -6.21 1.62 -3.76
N ASP A 61 -5.77 1.80 -5.00
CA ASP A 61 -4.51 2.50 -5.33
C ASP A 61 -4.52 3.94 -4.80
N VAL A 62 -5.63 4.68 -4.98
CA VAL A 62 -5.77 6.03 -4.44
C VAL A 62 -5.80 6.03 -2.91
N MET A 63 -6.49 5.07 -2.27
CA MET A 63 -6.51 4.96 -0.81
C MET A 63 -5.11 4.65 -0.24
N GLU A 64 -4.32 3.84 -0.93
CA GLU A 64 -2.93 3.55 -0.58
C GLU A 64 -2.06 4.79 -0.71
N ALA A 65 -2.13 5.50 -1.83
CA ALA A 65 -1.40 6.74 -2.05
C ALA A 65 -1.72 7.80 -0.98
N MET A 66 -3.01 8.00 -0.68
CA MET A 66 -3.43 8.92 0.38
C MET A 66 -2.90 8.50 1.76
N ARG A 67 -2.85 7.20 2.04
CA ARG A 67 -2.29 6.70 3.31
C ARG A 67 -0.78 6.91 3.39
N MET A 68 -0.06 6.79 2.28
CA MET A 68 1.38 7.06 2.22
C MET A 68 1.70 8.53 2.50
N ILE A 69 0.90 9.44 1.94
CA ILE A 69 0.97 10.88 2.22
C ILE A 69 0.78 11.15 3.72
N GLN A 70 -0.32 10.63 4.30
CA GLN A 70 -0.64 10.80 5.72
C GLN A 70 0.40 10.19 6.68
N LYS A 71 1.14 9.16 6.24
CA LYS A 71 2.22 8.57 7.03
C LYS A 71 3.52 9.36 6.97
N GLY A 72 3.66 10.31 6.04
CA GLY A 72 4.93 11.00 5.78
C GLY A 72 5.97 10.09 5.12
N GLN A 73 5.53 9.13 4.29
CA GLN A 73 6.45 8.28 3.53
C GLN A 73 7.08 9.00 2.32
N LEU A 74 6.63 10.23 2.04
CA LEU A 74 7.20 11.10 1.02
C LEU A 74 8.45 11.79 1.56
N ARG A 75 9.52 11.78 0.76
CA ARG A 75 10.85 12.31 1.17
C ARG A 75 10.82 13.75 1.66
N TYR A 76 9.92 14.58 1.13
CA TYR A 76 9.87 16.02 1.36
C TYR A 76 8.69 16.49 2.20
N ILE A 77 7.84 15.58 2.68
CA ILE A 77 6.63 15.93 3.45
C ILE A 77 6.65 15.24 4.79
N LYS A 78 6.71 16.04 5.86
CA LYS A 78 6.63 15.52 7.22
C LYS A 78 5.21 15.04 7.52
N LYS A 79 5.11 13.97 8.32
CA LYS A 79 3.83 13.35 8.72
C LYS A 79 2.80 14.33 9.31
N GLN A 80 3.26 15.35 10.05
CA GLN A 80 2.41 16.32 10.75
C GLN A 80 2.23 17.64 9.99
N ASP A 81 2.84 17.79 8.81
CA ASP A 81 2.72 18.98 8.00
C ASP A 81 1.48 18.89 7.11
N ILE A 82 0.32 19.22 7.70
CA ILE A 82 -0.99 19.13 7.05
C ILE A 82 -1.06 20.11 5.86
N CYS A 83 -0.46 21.30 6.00
CA CYS A 83 -0.43 22.31 4.94
C CYS A 83 0.33 21.81 3.71
N ALA A 84 1.52 21.24 3.89
CA ALA A 84 2.29 20.67 2.78
C ALA A 84 1.60 19.46 2.15
N GLN A 85 0.92 18.62 2.95
CA GLN A 85 0.13 17.50 2.43
C GLN A 85 -1.04 17.98 1.56
N ASN A 86 -1.78 19.00 2.01
CA ASN A 86 -2.90 19.56 1.26
C ASN A 86 -2.42 20.23 -0.04
N GLN A 87 -1.34 21.01 0.01
CA GLN A 87 -0.75 21.62 -1.19
C GLN A 87 -0.30 20.56 -2.23
N LEU A 88 0.22 19.41 -1.78
CA LEU A 88 0.56 18.31 -2.68
C LEU A 88 -0.70 17.72 -3.32
N ILE A 89 -1.75 17.49 -2.54
CA ILE A 89 -3.03 16.95 -3.02
C ILE A 89 -3.65 17.92 -4.04
N ASP A 90 -3.68 19.22 -3.74
CA ASP A 90 -4.23 20.24 -4.63
C ASP A 90 -3.48 20.29 -5.96
N LYS A 91 -2.14 20.17 -5.93
CA LYS A 91 -1.32 20.10 -7.15
C LYS A 91 -1.49 18.80 -7.93
N LEU A 92 -1.67 17.66 -7.25
CA LEU A 92 -1.84 16.35 -7.88
C LEU A 92 -3.18 16.23 -8.60
N PHE A 93 -4.23 16.79 -8.02
CA PHE A 93 -5.61 16.64 -8.51
C PHE A 93 -6.17 17.90 -9.15
N GLY A 94 -5.44 19.02 -9.14
CA GLY A 94 -5.89 20.29 -9.73
C GLY A 94 -7.15 20.85 -9.06
N LEU A 95 -7.33 20.60 -7.76
CA LEU A 95 -8.54 20.97 -7.02
C LEU A 95 -8.63 22.47 -6.71
N ALA A 96 -7.52 23.19 -6.88
CA ALA A 96 -7.45 24.64 -6.81
C ALA A 96 -7.51 25.22 -8.24
N ALA A 97 -8.73 25.56 -8.66
CA ALA A 97 -9.04 26.49 -9.76
C ALA A 97 -9.90 27.62 -9.20
#